data_AF-A0A7W4UTW2-F1
#
_entry.id   AF-A0A7W4UTW2-F1
#
_cell.length_a   1.000
_cell.length_b   1.000
_cell.length_c   1.000
_cell.angle_alpha   90.00
_cell.angle_beta   90.00
_cell.angle_gamma   90.00
#
_symmetry.space_group_name_H-M   'P 1'
#
loop_
_entity.id
_entity.type
_entity.pdbx_description
1 polymer ?
#
loop_
_entity_poly.entity_id
_entity_poly.type
_entity_poly.pdbx_seq_one_letter_code
_entity_poly.pdbx_strand_id
1 'polypeptide(L)'
;MEERLAQSELDALWDFDDPVGSGERIASAAAEPFRGELVRAELQTQRARALGLQRRFAEADALLDSMEPASGRLHVRILLERGRLRASEGRGAEAVEVLEEALQAARRESETFLAADAAHMLAIVDRVRSEQWTEEAFADLAQSDDPRTLRWRVALHNNRGWALLDDGDPTAAVDEFEHALHAADAYGTADQRFLARWAVARGMRAAGRADEALERQRVLAEERPGDPHVEAEIAALTGAAPTIES
;
A
#
# COMPACT_ATOMS: atom_id res chain seq x y z
N MET A 1 -13.71 14.03 25.23
CA MET A 1 -13.48 13.11 24.09
C MET A 1 -12.36 13.75 23.29
N GLU A 2 -11.17 13.15 23.31
CA GLU A 2 -10.05 13.67 22.52
C GLU A 2 -10.42 13.63 21.04
N GLU A 3 -10.15 14.73 20.34
CA GLU A 3 -10.34 14.81 18.90
C GLU A 3 -9.41 13.77 18.25
N ARG A 4 -9.98 12.87 17.44
CA ARG A 4 -9.22 11.87 16.69
C ARG A 4 -9.32 12.19 15.21
N LEU A 5 -8.19 12.10 14.52
CA LEU A 5 -8.15 12.19 13.07
C LEU A 5 -8.94 11.01 12.48
N ALA A 6 -10.02 11.32 11.76
CA ALA A 6 -10.80 10.30 11.10
C ALA A 6 -9.99 9.72 9.93
N GLN A 7 -9.90 8.40 9.80
CA GLN A 7 -9.17 7.79 8.69
C GLN A 7 -9.83 8.11 7.33
N SER A 8 -11.15 8.31 7.28
CA SER A 8 -11.85 8.76 6.07
C SER A 8 -11.45 10.16 5.62
N GLU A 9 -11.08 11.03 6.56
CA GLU A 9 -10.53 12.35 6.25
C GLU A 9 -9.16 12.21 5.59
N LEU A 10 -8.28 11.37 6.16
CA LEU A 10 -6.98 11.07 5.54
C LEU A 10 -7.12 10.49 4.14
N ASP A 11 -8.01 9.53 3.96
CA ASP A 11 -8.26 8.91 2.65
C ASP A 11 -8.72 9.95 1.60
N ALA A 12 -9.45 11.00 2.00
CA ALA A 12 -9.89 12.07 1.11
C ALA A 12 -8.81 13.11 0.78
N LEU A 13 -7.76 13.21 1.60
CA LEU A 13 -6.64 14.13 1.35
C LEU A 13 -5.61 13.55 0.37
N TRP A 14 -5.59 12.22 0.24
CA TRP A 14 -4.61 11.49 -0.55
C TRP A 14 -5.02 11.30 -2.01
N ASP A 15 -4.07 11.63 -2.88
CA ASP A 15 -3.93 11.14 -4.25
C ASP A 15 -2.47 10.64 -4.37
N PHE A 16 -2.30 9.33 -4.58
CA PHE A 16 -0.96 8.74 -4.62
C PHE A 16 -0.21 9.03 -5.92
N ASP A 17 -0.92 9.42 -6.98
CA ASP A 17 -0.32 9.85 -8.26
C ASP A 17 0.11 11.32 -8.20
N ASP A 18 -0.43 12.09 -7.23
CA ASP A 18 -0.05 13.47 -6.94
C ASP A 18 0.44 13.62 -5.48
N PRO A 19 1.66 13.15 -5.15
CA PRO A 19 2.22 13.30 -3.82
C PRO A 19 2.52 14.77 -3.46
N VAL A 20 2.66 15.66 -4.45
CA VAL A 20 2.88 17.10 -4.21
C VAL A 20 1.59 17.74 -3.71
N GLY A 21 0.51 17.68 -4.49
CA GLY A 21 -0.77 18.25 -4.11
C GLY A 21 -1.39 17.56 -2.90
N SER A 22 -1.16 16.25 -2.70
CA SER A 22 -1.52 15.58 -1.44
C SER A 22 -0.83 16.22 -0.24
N GLY A 23 0.48 16.47 -0.34
CA GLY A 23 1.24 17.13 0.72
C GLY A 23 0.72 18.54 1.04
N GLU A 24 0.29 19.29 0.02
CA GLU A 24 -0.30 20.63 0.19
C GLU A 24 -1.69 20.58 0.85
N ARG A 25 -2.56 19.67 0.40
CA ARG A 25 -3.89 19.45 1.02
C ARG A 25 -3.76 19.08 2.49
N ILE A 26 -2.86 18.14 2.81
CA ILE A 26 -2.58 17.72 4.19
C ILE A 26 -2.02 18.88 5.02
N ALA A 27 -1.09 19.68 4.46
CA ALA A 27 -0.55 20.85 5.15
C ALA A 27 -1.65 21.88 5.46
N SER A 28 -2.56 22.11 4.52
CA SER A 28 -3.72 23.00 4.71
C SER A 28 -4.65 22.48 5.81
N ALA A 29 -4.99 21.19 5.79
CA ALA A 29 -5.82 20.57 6.83
C ALA A 29 -5.16 20.67 8.22
N ALA A 30 -3.85 20.47 8.31
CA ALA A 30 -3.10 20.60 9.57
C ALA A 30 -3.04 22.04 10.10
N ALA A 31 -3.17 23.04 9.22
CA ALA A 31 -3.17 24.46 9.54
C ALA A 31 -4.55 25.02 9.90
N GLU A 32 -5.61 24.22 9.81
CA GLU A 32 -6.97 24.66 10.15
C GLU A 32 -7.04 25.23 11.59
N PRO A 33 -7.71 26.38 11.77
CA PRO A 33 -7.93 26.92 13.11
C PRO A 33 -8.68 25.91 13.98
N PHE A 34 -8.33 25.84 15.27
CA PHE A 34 -8.93 24.96 16.27
C PHE A 34 -8.65 23.45 16.12
N ARG A 35 -7.80 23.04 15.17
CA ARG A 35 -7.33 21.64 15.11
C ARG A 35 -6.52 21.28 16.36
N GLY A 36 -6.87 20.20 17.02
CA GLY A 36 -6.12 19.66 18.16
C GLY A 36 -4.67 19.33 17.79
N GLU A 37 -3.75 19.50 18.75
CA GLU A 37 -2.30 19.31 18.52
C GLU A 37 -1.96 17.88 18.05
N LEU A 38 -2.59 16.87 18.65
CA LEU A 38 -2.40 15.47 18.27
C LEU A 38 -2.86 15.20 16.83
N VAL A 39 -4.03 15.73 16.45
CA VAL A 39 -4.56 15.60 15.08
C VAL A 39 -3.64 16.29 14.07
N ARG A 40 -3.16 17.49 14.41
CA ARG A 40 -2.16 18.20 13.60
C ARG A 40 -0.90 17.35 13.41
N ALA A 41 -0.37 16.76 14.48
CA ALA A 41 0.81 15.91 14.41
C ALA A 41 0.56 14.66 13.55
N GLU A 42 -0.58 13.98 13.72
CA GLU A 42 -0.94 12.84 12.86
C GLU A 42 -1.01 13.24 11.37
N LEU A 43 -1.59 14.40 11.04
CA LEU A 43 -1.58 14.93 9.67
C LEU A 43 -0.15 15.21 9.17
N GLN A 44 0.73 15.77 10.01
CA GLN A 44 2.13 16.02 9.63
C GLN A 44 2.90 14.73 9.35
N THR A 45 2.58 13.58 9.98
CA THR A 45 3.17 12.29 9.57
C THR A 45 2.80 11.94 8.12
N GLN A 46 1.57 12.22 7.68
CA GLN A 46 1.15 11.97 6.31
C GLN A 46 1.81 12.94 5.33
N ARG A 47 2.09 14.17 5.75
CA ARG A 47 2.92 15.09 4.96
C ARG A 47 4.37 14.58 4.83
N ALA A 48 4.94 14.00 5.88
CA ALA A 48 6.26 13.36 5.80
C ALA A 48 6.26 12.19 4.80
N ARG A 49 5.20 11.38 4.77
CA ARG A 49 4.99 10.34 3.74
C ARG A 49 5.02 10.93 2.33
N ALA A 50 4.29 12.03 2.11
CA ALA A 50 4.22 12.71 0.82
C ALA A 50 5.60 13.25 0.38
N LEU A 51 6.37 13.82 1.31
CA LEU A 51 7.76 14.24 1.07
C LEU A 51 8.66 13.05 0.72
N GLY A 52 8.48 11.91 1.39
CA GLY A 52 9.19 10.66 1.08
C GLY A 52 8.95 10.17 -0.35
N LEU A 53 7.70 10.18 -0.82
CA LEU A 53 7.34 9.84 -2.20
C LEU A 53 7.97 10.80 -3.23
N GLN A 54 8.19 12.06 -2.85
CA GLN A 54 8.93 13.06 -3.64
C GLN A 54 10.46 12.93 -3.53
N ARG A 55 10.96 11.91 -2.81
CA ARG A 55 12.39 11.71 -2.50
C ARG A 55 13.04 12.85 -1.70
N ARG A 56 12.23 13.64 -0.98
CA ARG A 56 12.66 14.75 -0.11
C ARG A 56 12.96 14.24 1.30
N PHE A 57 13.85 13.26 1.40
CA PHE A 57 14.04 12.46 2.61
C PHE A 57 14.48 13.28 3.83
N ALA A 58 15.43 14.20 3.67
CA ALA A 58 15.91 15.04 4.78
C ALA A 58 14.82 15.95 5.34
N GLU A 59 13.92 16.46 4.49
CA GLU A 59 12.79 17.28 4.92
C GLU A 59 11.73 16.45 5.63
N ALA A 60 11.50 15.22 5.16
CA ALA A 60 10.60 14.27 5.82
C ALA A 60 11.13 13.87 7.21
N ASP A 61 12.41 13.52 7.33
CA ASP A 61 13.05 13.19 8.61
C ASP A 61 12.97 14.38 9.59
N ALA A 62 13.34 15.59 9.15
CA ALA A 62 13.28 16.77 10.00
C ALA A 62 11.85 17.08 10.48
N LEU A 63 10.83 16.82 9.64
CA LEU A 63 9.43 16.96 10.03
C LEU A 63 9.04 15.92 11.08
N LEU A 64 9.44 14.65 10.90
CA LEU A 64 9.17 13.59 11.87
C LEU A 64 9.83 13.87 13.22
N ASP A 65 11.07 14.34 13.22
CA ASP A 65 11.82 14.71 14.43
C ASP A 65 11.17 15.87 15.20
N SER A 66 10.51 16.80 14.49
CA SER A 66 9.83 17.94 15.13
C SER A 66 8.61 17.54 15.98
N MET A 67 8.13 16.31 15.84
CA MET A 67 6.99 15.77 16.57
C MET A 67 7.39 14.87 17.75
N GLU A 68 8.69 14.70 17.99
CA GLU A 68 9.21 13.88 19.09
C GLU A 68 9.39 14.73 20.37
N PRO A 69 9.25 14.13 21.58
CA PRO A 69 8.87 12.75 21.83
C PRO A 69 7.37 12.49 21.58
N ALA A 70 7.05 11.38 20.92
CA ALA A 70 5.68 10.94 20.70
C ALA A 70 5.32 9.69 21.53
N SER A 71 4.02 9.49 21.75
CA SER A 71 3.46 8.29 22.40
C SER A 71 2.20 7.80 21.70
N GLY A 72 1.80 6.56 21.99
CA GLY A 72 0.58 5.97 21.45
C GLY A 72 0.58 5.91 19.92
N ARG A 73 -0.58 6.14 19.31
CA ARG A 73 -0.78 6.12 17.85
C ARG A 73 0.18 7.03 17.08
N LEU A 74 0.50 8.22 17.58
CA LEU A 74 1.40 9.15 16.88
C LEU A 74 2.80 8.56 16.72
N HIS A 75 3.32 7.91 17.78
CA HIS A 75 4.62 7.25 17.74
C HIS A 75 4.65 6.11 16.72
N VAL A 76 3.58 5.30 16.64
CA VAL A 76 3.44 4.24 15.62
C VAL A 76 3.51 4.83 14.21
N ARG A 77 2.79 5.93 13.94
CA ARG A 77 2.83 6.62 12.64
C ARG A 77 4.23 7.15 12.33
N ILE A 78 4.92 7.76 13.28
CA ILE A 78 6.30 8.25 13.08
C ILE A 78 7.23 7.09 12.69
N LEU A 79 7.18 5.97 13.41
CA LEU A 79 7.99 4.79 13.10
C LEU A 79 7.69 4.23 11.70
N LEU A 80 6.40 4.10 11.33
CA LEU A 80 6.00 3.67 9.99
C LEU A 80 6.59 4.54 8.88
N GLU A 81 6.49 5.86 9.03
CA GLU A 81 7.02 6.78 8.02
C GLU A 81 8.54 6.78 7.99
N ARG A 82 9.23 6.68 9.14
CA ARG A 82 10.69 6.47 9.17
C ARG A 82 11.09 5.20 8.43
N GLY A 83 10.41 4.08 8.70
CA GLY A 83 10.64 2.81 8.01
C GLY A 83 10.48 2.93 6.49
N ARG A 84 9.44 3.61 6.02
CA ARG A 84 9.22 3.89 4.59
C ARG A 84 10.31 4.76 3.96
N LEU A 85 10.79 5.78 4.67
CA LEU A 85 11.89 6.63 4.20
C LEU A 85 13.15 5.78 4.00
N ARG A 86 13.54 4.98 5.00
CA ARG A 86 14.71 4.08 4.90
C ARG A 86 14.56 3.07 3.76
N ALA A 87 13.38 2.47 3.60
CA ALA A 87 13.12 1.55 2.50
C ALA A 87 13.28 2.24 1.13
N SER A 88 12.73 3.45 0.99
CA SER A 88 12.78 4.25 -0.25
C SER A 88 14.18 4.77 -0.58
N GLU A 89 15.03 4.96 0.45
CA GLU A 89 16.45 5.29 0.31
C GLU A 89 17.33 4.07 -0.03
N GLY A 90 16.77 2.87 -0.07
CA GLY A 90 17.51 1.62 -0.27
C GLY A 90 18.22 1.10 0.98
N ARG A 91 17.91 1.65 2.16
CA ARG A 91 18.45 1.24 3.47
C ARG A 91 17.60 0.14 4.09
N GLY A 92 17.54 -1.01 3.41
CA GLY A 92 16.62 -2.10 3.76
C GLY A 92 16.78 -2.64 5.18
N ALA A 93 18.01 -2.85 5.66
CA ALA A 93 18.25 -3.35 7.01
C ALA A 93 17.75 -2.37 8.09
N GLU A 94 18.05 -1.08 7.95
CA GLU A 94 17.54 -0.04 8.86
C GLU A 94 16.02 0.08 8.80
N ALA A 95 15.43 -0.08 7.61
CA ALA A 95 13.97 -0.08 7.46
C ALA A 95 13.32 -1.23 8.22
N VAL A 96 13.90 -2.44 8.15
CA VAL A 96 13.41 -3.62 8.88
C VAL A 96 13.40 -3.37 10.38
N GLU A 97 14.51 -2.91 10.94
CA GLU A 97 14.62 -2.63 12.39
C GLU A 97 13.53 -1.66 12.86
N VAL A 98 13.33 -0.56 12.13
CA VAL A 98 12.33 0.46 12.49
C VAL A 98 10.90 -0.03 12.28
N LEU A 99 10.62 -0.81 11.23
CA LEU A 99 9.29 -1.33 10.95
C LEU A 99 8.89 -2.46 11.91
N GLU A 100 9.83 -3.28 12.38
CA GLU A 100 9.59 -4.24 13.45
C GLU A 100 9.19 -3.52 14.75
N GLU A 101 9.86 -2.42 15.08
CA GLU A 101 9.47 -1.56 16.20
C GLU A 101 8.07 -0.96 15.99
N ALA A 102 7.76 -0.50 14.78
CA ALA A 102 6.43 0.03 14.43
C ALA A 102 5.33 -1.01 14.61
N LEU A 103 5.56 -2.25 14.17
CA LEU A 103 4.63 -3.37 14.31
C LEU A 103 4.38 -3.70 15.78
N GLN A 104 5.45 -3.81 16.58
CA GLN A 104 5.34 -4.08 18.02
C GLN A 104 4.60 -2.96 18.74
N ALA A 105 4.90 -1.69 18.40
CA ALA A 105 4.21 -0.54 18.96
C ALA A 105 2.72 -0.53 18.58
N ALA A 106 2.38 -0.78 17.32
CA ALA A 106 1.00 -0.87 16.87
C ALA A 106 0.21 -1.94 17.62
N ARG A 107 0.79 -3.13 17.80
CA ARG A 107 0.17 -4.23 18.57
C ARG A 107 -0.05 -3.86 20.04
N ARG A 108 0.94 -3.21 20.69
CA ARG A 108 0.80 -2.73 22.08
C ARG A 108 -0.34 -1.73 22.24
N GLU A 109 -0.50 -0.84 21.27
CA GLU A 109 -1.56 0.18 21.26
C GLU A 109 -2.91 -0.35 20.72
N SER A 110 -3.00 -1.63 20.36
CA SER A 110 -4.18 -2.24 19.73
C SER A 110 -4.61 -1.53 18.44
N GLU A 111 -3.64 -1.01 17.69
CA GLU A 111 -3.82 -0.32 16.42
C GLU A 111 -3.72 -1.31 15.24
N THR A 112 -4.67 -2.23 15.13
CA THR A 112 -4.65 -3.33 14.12
C THR A 112 -4.44 -2.83 12.70
N PHE A 113 -5.04 -1.68 12.35
CA PHE A 113 -4.84 -1.05 11.04
C PHE A 113 -3.37 -0.72 10.75
N LEU A 114 -2.66 -0.17 11.74
CA LEU A 114 -1.26 0.23 11.62
C LEU A 114 -0.32 -0.98 11.79
N ALA A 115 -0.73 -2.01 12.52
CA ALA A 115 -0.02 -3.28 12.60
C ALA A 115 0.01 -3.98 11.23
N ALA A 116 -1.15 -4.08 10.56
CA ALA A 116 -1.23 -4.62 9.21
C ALA A 116 -0.40 -3.80 8.20
N ASP A 117 -0.38 -2.46 8.36
CA ASP A 117 0.47 -1.58 7.56
C ASP A 117 1.97 -1.86 7.76
N ALA A 118 2.42 -1.97 9.01
CA ALA A 118 3.81 -2.25 9.34
C ALA A 118 4.25 -3.63 8.81
N ALA A 119 3.41 -4.65 9.01
CA ALA A 119 3.67 -6.01 8.52
C ALA A 119 3.70 -6.06 6.99
N HIS A 120 2.82 -5.34 6.30
CA HIS A 120 2.86 -5.20 4.84
C HIS A 120 4.18 -4.55 4.37
N MET A 121 4.61 -3.47 5.02
CA MET A 121 5.89 -2.83 4.69
C MET A 121 7.08 -3.76 4.93
N LEU A 122 7.07 -4.53 6.03
CA LEU A 122 8.06 -5.56 6.31
C LEU A 122 8.09 -6.64 5.22
N ALA A 123 6.93 -7.09 4.75
CA ALA A 123 6.83 -8.07 3.67
C ALA A 123 7.43 -7.59 2.34
N ILE A 124 7.46 -6.27 2.10
CA ILE A 124 8.08 -5.66 0.92
C ILE A 124 9.60 -5.57 1.07
N VAL A 125 10.07 -5.09 2.23
CA VAL A 125 11.50 -4.77 2.41
C VAL A 125 12.34 -5.98 2.84
N ASP A 126 11.76 -6.90 3.60
CA ASP A 126 12.40 -8.13 4.06
C ASP A 126 11.94 -9.32 3.24
N ARG A 127 12.50 -9.46 2.04
CA ARG A 127 12.13 -10.55 1.12
C ARG A 127 12.34 -11.94 1.72
N VAL A 128 13.34 -12.10 2.59
CA VAL A 128 13.66 -13.40 3.21
C VAL A 128 12.55 -13.85 4.16
N ARG A 129 11.95 -12.91 4.90
CA ARG A 129 10.85 -13.19 5.84
C ARG A 129 9.49 -12.70 5.32
N SER A 130 9.36 -12.43 4.01
CA SER A 130 8.16 -11.84 3.41
C SER A 130 6.89 -12.64 3.71
N GLU A 131 7.00 -13.97 3.59
CA GLU A 131 5.95 -14.93 3.92
C GLU A 131 5.54 -14.85 5.39
N GLN A 132 6.52 -14.85 6.31
CA GLN A 132 6.26 -14.73 7.74
C GLN A 132 5.50 -13.44 8.06
N TRP A 133 5.94 -12.30 7.50
CA TRP A 133 5.30 -11.01 7.74
C TRP A 133 3.87 -10.95 7.18
N THR A 134 3.64 -11.60 6.05
CA THR A 134 2.31 -11.69 5.45
C THR A 134 1.35 -12.51 6.30
N GLU A 135 1.78 -13.68 6.79
CA GLU A 135 0.97 -14.52 7.69
C GLU A 135 0.69 -13.84 9.03
N GLU A 136 1.69 -13.14 9.59
CA GLU A 136 1.49 -12.31 10.79
C GLU A 136 0.44 -11.21 10.57
N ALA A 137 0.45 -10.55 9.41
CA ALA A 137 -0.55 -9.55 9.07
C ALA A 137 -1.96 -10.18 8.99
N PHE A 138 -2.10 -11.36 8.39
CA PHE A 138 -3.39 -12.05 8.35
C PHE A 138 -3.89 -12.47 9.73
N ALA A 139 -3.00 -12.90 10.62
CA ALA A 139 -3.35 -13.23 12.00
C ALA A 139 -3.88 -11.99 12.76
N ASP A 140 -3.22 -10.83 12.59
CA ASP A 140 -3.69 -9.56 13.17
C ASP A 140 -5.05 -9.14 12.58
N LEU A 141 -5.22 -9.26 11.26
CA LEU A 141 -6.48 -8.93 10.57
C LEU A 141 -7.64 -9.86 10.93
N ALA A 142 -7.37 -11.11 11.33
CA ALA A 142 -8.40 -12.05 11.77
C ALA A 142 -9.11 -11.59 13.07
N GLN A 143 -8.55 -10.62 13.80
CA GLN A 143 -9.14 -10.04 15.00
C GLN A 143 -10.02 -8.80 14.72
N SER A 144 -10.17 -8.42 13.45
CA SER A 144 -10.86 -7.19 13.06
C SER A 144 -12.11 -7.49 12.24
N ASP A 145 -13.23 -6.86 12.61
CA ASP A 145 -14.45 -6.80 11.79
C ASP A 145 -14.58 -5.49 11.00
N ASP A 146 -13.64 -4.54 11.18
CA ASP A 146 -13.65 -3.28 10.46
C ASP A 146 -13.32 -3.49 8.97
N PRO A 147 -14.25 -3.19 8.04
CA PRO A 147 -14.04 -3.35 6.59
C PRO A 147 -12.81 -2.60 6.08
N ARG A 148 -12.50 -1.43 6.65
CA ARG A 148 -11.37 -0.61 6.20
C ARG A 148 -10.02 -1.24 6.57
N THR A 149 -9.95 -1.87 7.73
CA THR A 149 -8.80 -2.66 8.18
C THR A 149 -8.69 -3.95 7.38
N LEU A 150 -9.80 -4.66 7.17
CA LEU A 150 -9.82 -5.87 6.33
C LEU A 150 -9.44 -5.61 4.87
N ARG A 151 -9.58 -4.37 4.37
CA ARG A 151 -9.10 -3.95 3.05
C ARG A 151 -7.59 -4.17 2.86
N TRP A 152 -6.79 -4.25 3.93
CA TRP A 152 -5.36 -4.60 3.83
C TRP A 152 -5.12 -5.95 3.17
N ARG A 153 -6.08 -6.87 3.23
CA ARG A 153 -6.02 -8.16 2.52
C ARG A 153 -5.74 -8.00 1.03
N VAL A 154 -6.24 -6.93 0.40
CA VAL A 154 -5.98 -6.66 -1.02
C VAL A 154 -4.49 -6.50 -1.28
N ALA A 155 -3.81 -5.63 -0.53
CA ALA A 155 -2.39 -5.34 -0.73
C ALA A 155 -1.51 -6.52 -0.31
N LEU A 156 -1.85 -7.22 0.78
CA LEU A 156 -1.11 -8.37 1.29
C LEU A 156 -1.10 -9.54 0.28
N HIS A 157 -2.29 -9.96 -0.19
CA HIS A 157 -2.40 -11.00 -1.21
C HIS A 157 -1.74 -10.58 -2.52
N ASN A 158 -1.92 -9.32 -2.94
CA ASN A 158 -1.26 -8.81 -4.15
C ASN A 158 0.27 -8.85 -4.03
N ASN A 159 0.84 -8.39 -2.91
CA ASN A 159 2.29 -8.43 -2.68
C ASN A 159 2.83 -9.87 -2.68
N ARG A 160 2.13 -10.79 -2.01
CA ARG A 160 2.49 -12.22 -1.99
C ARG A 160 2.42 -12.84 -3.39
N GLY A 161 1.39 -12.51 -4.17
CA GLY A 161 1.26 -12.94 -5.57
C GLY A 161 2.43 -12.49 -6.45
N TRP A 162 2.88 -11.23 -6.31
CA TRP A 162 4.07 -10.75 -7.04
C TRP A 162 5.35 -11.46 -6.59
N ALA A 163 5.53 -11.69 -5.29
CA ALA A 163 6.69 -12.43 -4.77
C ALA A 163 6.74 -13.86 -5.32
N LEU A 164 5.62 -14.57 -5.34
CA LEU A 164 5.52 -15.92 -5.92
C LEU A 164 5.82 -15.91 -7.42
N LEU A 165 5.39 -14.88 -8.13
CA LEU A 165 5.67 -14.73 -9.56
C LEU A 165 7.16 -14.50 -9.83
N ASP A 166 7.81 -13.66 -9.02
CA ASP A 166 9.25 -13.41 -9.06
C ASP A 166 10.05 -14.69 -8.75
N ASP A 167 9.54 -15.53 -7.84
CA ASP A 167 10.13 -16.83 -7.47
C ASP A 167 9.84 -17.96 -8.49
N GLY A 168 9.07 -17.67 -9.54
CA GLY A 168 8.80 -18.60 -10.63
C GLY A 168 7.66 -19.59 -10.37
N ASP A 169 6.75 -19.29 -9.43
CA ASP A 169 5.51 -20.03 -9.21
C ASP A 169 4.28 -19.22 -9.67
N PRO A 170 4.03 -19.16 -11.00
CA PRO A 170 2.92 -18.38 -11.54
C PRO A 170 1.55 -18.98 -11.19
N THR A 171 1.46 -20.27 -10.87
CA THR A 171 0.18 -20.89 -10.49
C THR A 171 -0.22 -20.43 -9.09
N ALA A 172 0.67 -20.53 -8.11
CA ALA A 172 0.41 -20.01 -6.76
C ALA A 172 0.19 -18.49 -6.78
N ALA A 173 0.90 -17.75 -7.65
CA ALA A 173 0.68 -16.32 -7.81
C ALA A 173 -0.75 -15.98 -8.26
N VAL A 174 -1.33 -16.77 -9.19
CA VAL A 174 -2.72 -16.59 -9.63
C VAL A 174 -3.70 -16.78 -8.47
N ASP A 175 -3.51 -17.81 -7.65
CA ASP A 175 -4.37 -18.07 -6.49
C ASP A 175 -4.35 -16.88 -5.51
N GLU A 176 -3.16 -16.33 -5.24
CA GLU A 176 -3.02 -15.12 -4.41
C GLU A 176 -3.67 -13.88 -5.04
N PHE A 177 -3.52 -13.67 -6.36
CA PHE A 177 -4.22 -12.56 -7.03
C PHE A 177 -5.75 -12.73 -7.00
N GLU A 178 -6.26 -13.97 -7.06
CA GLU A 178 -7.69 -14.24 -6.91
C GLU A 178 -8.16 -13.95 -5.48
N HIS A 179 -7.35 -14.25 -4.46
CA HIS A 179 -7.63 -13.81 -3.08
C HIS A 179 -7.61 -12.28 -2.94
N ALA A 180 -6.66 -11.59 -3.59
CA ALA A 180 -6.62 -10.13 -3.62
C ALA A 180 -7.88 -9.56 -4.28
N LEU A 181 -8.36 -10.16 -5.37
CA LEU A 181 -9.59 -9.78 -6.04
C LEU A 181 -10.82 -10.00 -5.15
N HIS A 182 -10.91 -11.15 -4.49
CA HIS A 182 -12.01 -11.42 -3.55
C HIS A 182 -12.05 -10.37 -2.42
N ALA A 183 -10.89 -10.02 -1.86
CA ALA A 183 -10.80 -8.96 -0.87
C ALA A 183 -11.17 -7.58 -1.45
N ALA A 184 -10.81 -7.30 -2.71
CA ALA A 184 -11.13 -6.04 -3.37
C ALA A 184 -12.63 -5.93 -3.66
N ASP A 185 -13.29 -7.03 -4.01
CA ASP A 185 -14.74 -7.09 -4.19
C ASP A 185 -15.50 -6.85 -2.87
N ALA A 186 -14.98 -7.36 -1.76
CA ALA A 186 -15.59 -7.21 -0.45
C ALA A 186 -15.34 -5.83 0.18
N TYR A 187 -14.13 -5.29 0.05
CA TYR A 187 -13.66 -4.15 0.86
C TYR A 187 -12.95 -3.05 0.06
N GLY A 188 -12.60 -3.31 -1.20
CA GLY A 188 -11.75 -2.45 -2.02
C GLY A 188 -12.49 -1.29 -2.71
N THR A 189 -11.71 -0.37 -3.27
CA THR A 189 -12.22 0.66 -4.19
C THR A 189 -12.44 0.10 -5.60
N ALA A 190 -13.08 0.86 -6.48
CA ALA A 190 -13.21 0.49 -7.89
C ALA A 190 -11.84 0.29 -8.56
N ASP A 191 -10.86 1.15 -8.26
CA ASP A 191 -9.49 1.01 -8.77
C ASP A 191 -8.80 -0.25 -8.24
N GLN A 192 -8.95 -0.56 -6.96
CA GLN A 192 -8.38 -1.78 -6.39
C GLN A 192 -8.96 -3.04 -7.03
N ARG A 193 -10.27 -3.06 -7.32
CA ARG A 193 -10.91 -4.17 -8.05
C ARG A 193 -10.45 -4.26 -9.50
N PHE A 194 -10.24 -3.13 -10.16
CA PHE A 194 -9.68 -3.10 -11.51
C PHE A 194 -8.25 -3.66 -11.52
N LEU A 195 -7.38 -3.16 -10.64
CA LEU A 195 -5.99 -3.60 -10.52
C LEU A 195 -5.87 -5.08 -10.13
N ALA A 196 -6.71 -5.57 -9.22
CA ALA A 196 -6.71 -6.99 -8.84
C ALA A 196 -7.14 -7.90 -10.01
N ARG A 197 -8.16 -7.51 -10.80
CA ARG A 197 -8.53 -8.24 -12.02
C ARG A 197 -7.41 -8.24 -13.06
N TRP A 198 -6.73 -7.10 -13.22
CA TRP A 198 -5.55 -6.99 -14.09
C TRP A 198 -4.43 -7.92 -13.62
N ALA A 199 -4.13 -7.96 -12.31
CA ALA A 199 -3.11 -8.83 -11.73
C ALA A 199 -3.42 -10.32 -11.94
N VAL A 200 -4.68 -10.74 -11.75
CA VAL A 200 -5.15 -12.11 -12.07
C VAL A 200 -4.86 -12.46 -13.52
N ALA A 201 -5.25 -11.60 -14.48
CA ALA A 201 -5.02 -11.86 -15.90
C ALA A 201 -3.52 -11.89 -16.25
N ARG A 202 -2.72 -11.00 -15.65
CA ARG A 202 -1.26 -10.98 -15.79
C ARG A 202 -0.61 -12.27 -15.29
N GLY A 203 -1.08 -12.79 -14.14
CA GLY A 203 -0.66 -14.07 -13.57
C GLY A 203 -1.04 -15.25 -14.46
N MET A 204 -2.28 -15.27 -14.98
CA MET A 204 -2.76 -16.32 -15.90
C MET A 204 -1.87 -16.43 -17.14
N ARG A 205 -1.46 -15.29 -17.71
CA ARG A 205 -0.50 -15.27 -18.81
C ARG A 205 0.82 -15.94 -18.43
N ALA A 206 1.37 -15.60 -17.26
CA ALA A 206 2.62 -16.19 -16.79
C ALA A 206 2.49 -17.70 -16.50
N ALA A 207 1.31 -18.16 -16.11
CA ALA A 207 0.99 -19.58 -15.92
C ALA A 207 0.71 -20.33 -17.24
N GLY A 208 0.89 -19.69 -18.40
CA GLY A 208 0.67 -20.29 -19.72
C GLY A 208 -0.80 -20.35 -20.15
N ARG A 209 -1.72 -19.72 -19.41
CA ARG A 209 -3.16 -19.65 -19.71
C ARG A 209 -3.47 -18.43 -20.58
N ALA A 210 -2.84 -18.37 -21.76
CA ALA A 210 -2.82 -17.16 -22.60
C ALA A 210 -4.21 -16.74 -23.11
N ASP A 211 -5.05 -17.69 -23.53
CA ASP A 211 -6.39 -17.38 -24.06
C ASP A 211 -7.30 -16.78 -22.99
N GLU A 212 -7.32 -17.38 -21.78
CA GLU A 212 -8.08 -16.88 -20.64
C GLU A 212 -7.59 -15.50 -20.18
N ALA A 213 -6.27 -15.30 -20.16
CA ALA A 213 -5.67 -14.00 -19.85
C ALA A 213 -6.10 -12.94 -20.85
N LEU A 214 -6.09 -13.26 -22.16
CA LEU A 214 -6.46 -12.32 -23.22
C LEU A 214 -7.93 -11.94 -23.16
N GLU A 215 -8.82 -12.90 -22.89
CA GLU A 215 -10.24 -12.63 -22.70
C GLU A 215 -10.45 -11.63 -21.55
N ARG A 216 -9.83 -11.86 -20.40
CA ARG A 216 -9.93 -10.97 -19.24
C ARG A 216 -9.35 -9.59 -19.51
N GLN A 217 -8.19 -9.49 -20.17
CA GLN A 217 -7.60 -8.19 -20.51
C GLN A 217 -8.48 -7.39 -21.47
N ARG A 218 -9.16 -8.03 -22.43
CA ARG A 218 -10.09 -7.35 -23.34
C ARG A 218 -11.29 -6.75 -22.60
N VAL A 219 -11.85 -7.47 -21.62
CA VAL A 219 -12.92 -6.92 -20.78
C VAL A 219 -12.44 -5.68 -20.01
N LEU A 220 -11.20 -5.71 -19.48
CA LEU A 220 -10.62 -4.55 -18.80
C LEU A 220 -10.38 -3.37 -19.77
N ALA A 221 -10.00 -3.64 -21.02
CA ALA A 221 -9.82 -2.61 -22.05
C ALA A 221 -11.15 -1.93 -22.45
N GLU A 222 -12.26 -2.67 -22.44
CA GLU A 222 -13.59 -2.10 -22.65
C GLU A 222 -14.02 -1.20 -21.48
N GLU A 223 -13.66 -1.57 -20.24
CA GLU A 223 -13.97 -0.80 -19.04
C GLU A 223 -13.13 0.47 -18.90
N ARG A 224 -11.82 0.38 -19.21
CA ARG A 224 -10.88 1.51 -19.23
C ARG A 224 -10.10 1.56 -20.55
N PRO A 225 -10.72 2.11 -21.61
CA PRO A 225 -10.05 2.26 -22.89
C PRO A 225 -8.81 3.15 -22.76
N GLY A 226 -7.68 2.72 -23.34
CA GLY A 226 -6.42 3.46 -23.30
C GLY A 226 -5.59 3.26 -22.02
N ASP A 227 -5.97 2.34 -21.13
CA ASP A 227 -5.13 2.01 -19.97
C ASP A 227 -3.81 1.36 -20.45
N PRO A 228 -2.65 1.99 -20.18
CA PRO A 228 -1.37 1.53 -20.74
C PRO A 228 -0.93 0.16 -20.21
N HIS A 229 -1.36 -0.22 -18.99
CA HIS A 229 -1.03 -1.53 -18.42
C HIS A 229 -1.86 -2.64 -19.04
N VAL A 230 -3.14 -2.38 -19.35
CA VAL A 230 -3.98 -3.33 -20.08
C VAL A 230 -3.51 -3.47 -21.52
N GLU A 231 -3.21 -2.36 -22.20
CA GLU A 231 -2.73 -2.37 -23.59
C GLU A 231 -1.39 -3.13 -23.72
N ALA A 232 -0.46 -2.91 -22.80
CA ALA A 232 0.80 -3.64 -22.77
C ALA A 232 0.60 -5.16 -22.62
N GLU A 233 -0.38 -5.58 -21.82
CA GLU A 233 -0.69 -6.99 -21.64
C GLU A 233 -1.36 -7.62 -22.86
N ILE A 234 -2.30 -6.92 -23.51
CA ILE A 234 -2.92 -7.36 -24.76
C ILE A 234 -1.86 -7.46 -25.87
N ALA A 235 -0.96 -6.49 -25.98
CA ALA A 235 0.15 -6.51 -26.93
C ALA A 235 1.05 -7.72 -26.70
N ALA A 236 1.43 -7.99 -25.44
CA ALA A 236 2.24 -9.16 -25.06
C ALA A 236 1.55 -10.50 -25.38
N LEU A 237 0.22 -10.59 -25.25
CA LEU A 237 -0.56 -11.80 -25.53
C LEU A 237 -0.81 -12.05 -27.01
N THR A 238 -0.89 -10.99 -27.81
CA THR A 238 -1.21 -11.07 -29.25
C THR A 238 0.02 -11.03 -30.15
N GLY A 239 1.19 -10.67 -29.59
CA GLY A 239 2.41 -10.43 -30.37
C GLY A 239 2.37 -9.12 -31.18
N ALA A 240 1.42 -8.23 -30.91
CA ALA A 240 1.39 -6.89 -31.49
C ALA A 240 2.47 -6.02 -30.84
N ALA A 241 3.17 -5.19 -31.62
CA ALA A 241 4.12 -4.23 -31.06
C ALA A 241 3.36 -3.20 -30.18
N PRO A 242 3.90 -2.81 -29.01
CA PRO A 242 3.25 -1.80 -28.18
C PRO A 242 3.24 -0.46 -28.92
N THR A 243 2.05 0.12 -29.08
CA THR A 243 1.84 1.45 -29.67
C THR A 243 2.25 2.51 -28.65
N ILE A 244 3.54 2.67 -28.37
CA ILE A 244 4.03 3.83 -27.62
C ILE A 244 4.26 4.94 -28.64
N GLU A 245 3.27 5.81 -28.83
CA GLU A 245 3.52 7.12 -29.44
C GLU A 245 4.43 7.91 -28.49
N SER A 246 5.54 8.41 -29.05
CA SER A 246 6.59 9.18 -28.35
C SER A 246 6.19 10.63 -28.11
#